data_AF-A0A7K2B0S8-F1
#
_entry.id   AF-A0A7K2B0S8-F1
#
_cell.length_a   1.000
_cell.length_b   1.000
_cell.length_c   1.000
_cell.angle_alpha   90.00
_cell.angle_beta   90.00
_cell.angle_gamma   90.00
#
_symmetry.space_group_name_H-M   'P 1'
#
loop_
_entity.id
_entity.type
_entity.pdbx_description
1 polymer ?
#
loop_
_entity_poly.entity_id
_entity_poly.type
_entity_poly.pdbx_seq_one_letter_code
_entity_poly.pdbx_strand_id
1 'polypeptide(L)'
;MLSFTETARCGGARAGEVRTPRGSFATPAFMPVGTRGAVRTLTSADLEDLGAAVVLANTYHLMLRPGAELIAERGGLHRFMDWSGHILTDSGGYQVMSLEPKLDDAGATFRSTYDGSTHTLTPERATEVQALLGSDIAMVLDVCPPLPSPRPVIEAAVDRTAAWAARARAAHRSIAPPSQLQFGIVQGGLEVDLRRTSAARTLEIGFDGYAIGGLSVGEERHERLEPLAATTEMLPADRPRYLMGVGDPLSLLEAVSAGVDMFDCVLPTRLARHGTVLTSEGRLNLANARFARDDGPLDPALANDPAGRWSRAYLRHLLMVGETAATRILTLHNLAWLFELMASTRVAIAQGRFEAHAAAIRAVWER
;
A
#
# COMPACT_ATOMS: atom_id res chain seq x y z
N MET A 1 -9.53 -10.49 17.02
CA MET A 1 -9.69 -9.06 17.32
C MET A 1 -8.38 -8.35 17.01
N LEU A 2 -8.41 -7.19 16.34
CA LEU A 2 -7.21 -6.38 16.12
C LEU A 2 -6.86 -5.61 17.39
N SER A 3 -5.57 -5.55 17.73
CA SER A 3 -5.03 -4.56 18.67
C SER A 3 -3.86 -3.82 18.03
N PHE A 4 -3.81 -2.51 18.22
CA PHE A 4 -2.63 -1.71 17.91
C PHE A 4 -2.00 -1.22 19.21
N THR A 5 -0.71 -1.49 19.38
CA THR A 5 0.06 -1.03 20.55
C THR A 5 1.16 -0.10 20.08
N GLU A 6 1.04 1.18 20.43
CA GLU A 6 2.11 2.15 20.25
C GLU A 6 3.23 1.84 21.25
N THR A 7 4.44 1.63 20.73
CA THR A 7 5.64 1.33 21.53
C THR A 7 6.53 2.55 21.71
N ALA A 8 6.49 3.50 20.76
CA ALA A 8 7.20 4.77 20.86
C ALA A 8 6.57 5.85 19.98
N ARG A 9 6.87 7.10 20.33
CA ARG A 9 6.43 8.29 19.61
C ARG A 9 7.52 9.34 19.56
N CYS A 10 7.63 10.03 18.42
CA CYS A 10 8.51 11.18 18.23
C CYS A 10 7.77 12.21 17.38
N GLY A 11 7.29 13.29 18.00
CA GLY A 11 6.37 14.23 17.34
C GLY A 11 5.05 13.53 16.96
N GLY A 12 4.63 13.68 15.71
CA GLY A 12 3.47 12.96 15.16
C GLY A 12 3.76 11.50 14.78
N ALA A 13 5.04 11.13 14.63
CA ALA A 13 5.45 9.80 14.22
C ALA A 13 5.29 8.76 15.33
N ARG A 14 4.80 7.57 14.95
CA ARG A 14 4.52 6.45 15.85
C ARG A 14 5.23 5.19 15.38
N ALA A 15 5.81 4.47 16.32
CA ALA A 15 6.22 3.10 16.13
C ALA A 15 5.33 2.21 17.00
N GLY A 16 4.96 1.04 16.49
CA GLY A 16 4.04 0.16 17.19
C GLY A 16 4.00 -1.25 16.64
N GLU A 17 3.06 -2.02 17.15
CA GLU A 17 2.76 -3.38 16.72
C GLU A 17 1.27 -3.53 16.46
N VAL A 18 0.91 -4.05 15.28
CA VAL A 18 -0.45 -4.51 14.98
C VAL A 18 -0.49 -6.00 15.26
N ARG A 19 -1.47 -6.44 16.06
CA ARG A 19 -1.76 -7.87 16.27
C ARG A 19 -3.10 -8.22 15.65
N THR A 20 -3.12 -9.31 14.90
CA THR A 20 -4.31 -9.90 14.29
C THR A 20 -4.38 -11.38 14.64
N PRO A 21 -5.48 -12.08 14.30
CA PRO A 21 -5.56 -13.53 14.49
C PRO A 21 -4.46 -14.34 13.76
N ARG A 22 -3.87 -13.80 12.68
CA ARG A 22 -2.77 -14.46 11.95
C ARG A 22 -1.41 -14.32 12.64
N GLY A 23 -1.21 -13.24 13.38
CA GLY A 23 0.08 -12.90 13.96
C GLY A 23 0.23 -11.40 14.13
N SER A 24 1.46 -10.94 14.32
CA SER A 24 1.76 -9.52 14.51
C SER A 24 2.76 -8.99 13.50
N PHE A 25 2.74 -7.67 13.29
CA PHE A 25 3.73 -6.96 12.49
C PHE A 25 4.01 -5.56 13.07
N ALA A 26 5.24 -5.10 12.90
CA ALA A 26 5.69 -3.81 13.40
C ALA A 26 5.33 -2.66 12.44
N THR A 27 5.05 -1.48 12.97
CA THR A 27 4.79 -0.25 12.21
C THR A 27 5.78 0.87 12.55
N PRO A 28 6.12 1.79 11.63
CA PRO A 28 5.59 1.90 10.27
C PRO A 28 5.95 0.70 9.35
N ALA A 29 5.02 0.30 8.49
CA ALA A 29 5.12 -0.88 7.63
C ALA A 29 4.88 -0.53 6.15
N PHE A 30 5.69 -1.11 5.26
CA PHE A 30 5.51 -1.03 3.81
C PHE A 30 5.04 -2.38 3.27
N MET A 31 4.01 -2.37 2.44
CA MET A 31 3.35 -3.56 1.90
C MET A 31 3.66 -3.67 0.39
N PRO A 32 4.43 -4.68 -0.05
CA PRO A 32 4.60 -4.95 -1.47
C PRO A 32 3.27 -5.32 -2.12
N VAL A 33 3.03 -4.77 -3.31
CA VAL A 33 1.76 -4.97 -4.03
C VAL A 33 1.83 -6.20 -4.95
N GLY A 34 1.05 -7.21 -4.61
CA GLY A 34 0.76 -8.42 -5.37
C GLY A 34 -0.47 -8.26 -6.27
N THR A 35 -0.27 -7.75 -7.48
CA THR A 35 -1.37 -7.40 -8.40
C THR A 35 -2.23 -8.60 -8.82
N ARG A 36 -1.68 -9.82 -8.89
CA ARG A 36 -2.38 -11.03 -9.36
C ARG A 36 -2.08 -12.24 -8.47
N GLY A 37 -2.02 -12.01 -7.16
CA GLY A 37 -1.59 -13.03 -6.19
C GLY A 37 -0.08 -13.27 -6.19
N ALA A 38 0.69 -12.37 -6.81
CA ALA A 38 2.14 -12.38 -6.78
C ALA A 38 2.68 -10.95 -6.94
N VAL A 39 3.71 -10.62 -6.17
CA VAL A 39 4.51 -9.41 -6.38
C VAL A 39 5.32 -9.61 -7.64
N ARG A 40 5.24 -8.66 -8.59
CA ARG A 40 5.82 -8.88 -9.93
C ARG A 40 7.31 -9.21 -9.83
N THR A 41 7.70 -10.34 -10.45
CA THR A 41 9.04 -10.97 -10.45
C THR A 41 9.44 -11.79 -9.22
N LEU A 42 8.66 -11.76 -8.14
CA LEU A 42 8.98 -12.41 -6.87
C LEU A 42 7.97 -13.51 -6.51
N THR A 43 8.45 -14.53 -5.81
CA THR A 43 7.63 -15.58 -5.16
C THR A 43 7.31 -15.19 -3.72
N SER A 44 6.43 -15.93 -3.06
CA SER A 44 6.17 -15.77 -1.64
C SER A 44 7.42 -16.06 -0.79
N ALA A 45 8.21 -17.09 -1.14
CA ALA A 45 9.47 -17.40 -0.47
C ALA A 45 10.46 -16.22 -0.50
N ASP A 46 10.55 -15.50 -1.63
CA ASP A 46 11.39 -14.31 -1.70
C ASP A 46 10.94 -13.21 -0.71
N LEU A 47 9.62 -13.06 -0.55
CA LEU A 47 9.05 -12.06 0.35
C LEU A 47 9.27 -12.46 1.81
N GLU A 48 9.21 -13.76 2.12
CA GLU A 48 9.53 -14.30 3.44
C GLU A 48 11.02 -14.09 3.77
N ASP A 49 11.92 -14.39 2.84
CA ASP A 49 13.37 -14.16 2.98
C ASP A 49 13.71 -12.67 3.19
N LEU A 50 12.95 -11.77 2.55
CA LEU A 50 13.09 -10.32 2.75
C LEU A 50 12.48 -9.82 4.08
N GLY A 51 11.73 -10.66 4.80
CA GLY A 51 11.04 -10.26 6.03
C GLY A 51 9.82 -9.37 5.79
N ALA A 52 9.17 -9.48 4.63
CA ALA A 52 7.88 -8.83 4.40
C ALA A 52 6.86 -9.37 5.41
N ALA A 53 6.17 -8.48 6.12
CA ALA A 53 5.16 -8.91 7.10
C ALA A 53 3.76 -8.98 6.49
N VAL A 54 3.46 -8.04 5.59
CA VAL A 54 2.15 -7.88 4.97
C VAL A 54 2.34 -7.64 3.48
N VAL A 55 1.52 -8.28 2.65
CA VAL A 55 1.41 -8.01 1.22
C VAL A 55 0.03 -7.46 0.89
N LEU A 56 -0.03 -6.54 -0.07
CA LEU A 56 -1.30 -6.07 -0.62
C LEU A 56 -1.68 -6.92 -1.82
N ALA A 57 -2.91 -7.45 -1.86
CA ALA A 57 -3.46 -8.16 -3.00
C ALA A 57 -4.58 -7.36 -3.67
N ASN A 58 -4.53 -7.24 -5.00
CA ASN A 58 -5.54 -6.46 -5.74
C ASN A 58 -6.78 -7.31 -6.03
N THR A 59 -7.89 -6.94 -5.40
CA THR A 59 -9.21 -7.58 -5.54
C THR A 59 -9.72 -7.52 -6.96
N TYR A 60 -9.58 -6.38 -7.65
CA TYR A 60 -10.03 -6.21 -9.04
C TYR A 60 -9.48 -7.29 -9.98
N HIS A 61 -8.19 -7.60 -9.86
CA HIS A 61 -7.56 -8.58 -10.75
C HIS A 61 -7.94 -10.00 -10.34
N LEU A 62 -7.89 -10.31 -9.04
CA LEU A 62 -8.12 -11.67 -8.54
C LEU A 62 -9.57 -12.11 -8.74
N MET A 63 -10.54 -11.20 -8.63
CA MET A 63 -11.95 -11.51 -8.87
C MET A 63 -12.27 -11.79 -10.34
N LEU A 64 -11.52 -11.20 -11.28
CA LEU A 64 -11.69 -11.43 -12.71
C LEU A 64 -10.88 -12.63 -13.19
N ARG A 65 -9.65 -12.80 -12.66
CA ARG A 65 -8.76 -13.89 -13.03
C ARG A 65 -7.81 -14.23 -11.87
N PRO A 66 -7.84 -15.46 -11.35
CA PRO A 66 -8.59 -16.62 -11.83
C PRO A 66 -10.08 -16.67 -11.41
N GLY A 67 -10.56 -15.69 -10.63
CA GLY A 67 -11.87 -15.72 -10.00
C GLY A 67 -11.75 -15.99 -8.51
N ALA A 68 -12.52 -15.28 -7.69
CA ALA A 68 -12.44 -15.39 -6.24
C ALA A 68 -12.97 -16.73 -5.73
N GLU A 69 -13.99 -17.27 -6.39
CA GLU A 69 -14.60 -18.56 -6.11
C GLU A 69 -13.59 -19.69 -6.29
N LEU A 70 -12.82 -19.67 -7.38
CA LEU A 70 -11.76 -20.66 -7.62
C LEU A 70 -10.70 -20.60 -6.52
N ILE A 71 -10.29 -19.39 -6.12
CA ILE A 71 -9.30 -19.22 -5.04
C ILE A 71 -9.85 -19.77 -3.72
N ALA A 72 -11.11 -19.49 -3.40
CA ALA A 72 -11.79 -20.04 -2.23
C ALA A 72 -11.82 -21.59 -2.26
N GLU A 73 -12.19 -22.19 -3.39
CA GLU A 73 -12.17 -23.65 -3.61
C GLU A 73 -10.77 -24.27 -3.44
N ARG A 74 -9.71 -23.49 -3.65
CA ARG A 74 -8.31 -23.91 -3.43
C ARG A 74 -7.80 -23.61 -2.03
N GLY A 75 -8.67 -23.17 -1.12
CA GLY A 75 -8.37 -22.94 0.29
C GLY A 75 -7.97 -21.50 0.62
N GLY A 76 -8.39 -20.53 -0.20
CA GLY A 76 -8.12 -19.11 0.01
C GLY A 76 -6.77 -18.66 -0.55
N LEU A 77 -6.56 -17.35 -0.61
CA LEU A 77 -5.44 -16.72 -1.30
C LEU A 77 -4.10 -17.09 -0.66
N HIS A 78 -4.02 -17.14 0.67
CA HIS A 78 -2.81 -17.57 1.39
C HIS A 78 -2.30 -18.92 0.90
N ARG A 79 -3.17 -19.93 0.84
CA ARG A 79 -2.81 -21.27 0.35
C ARG A 79 -2.54 -21.27 -1.15
N PHE A 80 -3.30 -20.48 -1.90
CA PHE A 80 -3.16 -20.40 -3.35
C PHE A 80 -1.80 -19.83 -3.79
N MET A 81 -1.27 -18.86 -3.05
CA MET A 81 0.04 -18.24 -3.32
C MET A 81 1.17 -18.75 -2.42
N ASP A 82 0.88 -19.69 -1.51
CA ASP A 82 1.82 -20.20 -0.50
C ASP A 82 2.47 -19.07 0.33
N TRP A 83 1.64 -18.22 0.93
CA TRP A 83 2.07 -17.07 1.74
C TRP A 83 1.60 -17.18 3.18
N SER A 84 2.56 -17.23 4.11
CA SER A 84 2.30 -17.40 5.53
C SER A 84 2.01 -16.08 6.28
N GLY A 85 2.54 -14.95 5.80
CA GLY A 85 2.34 -13.63 6.36
C GLY A 85 0.93 -13.04 6.12
N HIS A 86 0.74 -11.77 6.48
CA HIS A 86 -0.56 -11.11 6.35
C HIS A 86 -0.88 -10.72 4.91
N ILE A 87 -2.17 -10.76 4.57
CA ILE A 87 -2.70 -10.22 3.33
C ILE A 87 -3.69 -9.10 3.65
N LEU A 88 -3.44 -7.93 3.08
CA LEU A 88 -4.44 -6.88 2.93
C LEU A 88 -4.98 -6.92 1.50
N THR A 89 -6.30 -6.96 1.33
CA THR A 89 -6.92 -6.80 0.01
C THR A 89 -7.46 -5.40 -0.15
N ASP A 90 -7.14 -4.74 -1.26
CA ASP A 90 -7.86 -3.52 -1.63
C ASP A 90 -9.33 -3.84 -2.00
N SER A 91 -10.16 -2.82 -2.17
CA SER A 91 -11.57 -3.04 -2.55
C SER A 91 -11.77 -3.23 -4.05
N GLY A 92 -10.74 -2.94 -4.86
CA GLY A 92 -10.83 -2.79 -6.31
C GLY A 92 -11.41 -1.44 -6.78
N GLY A 93 -11.81 -0.55 -5.86
CA GLY A 93 -12.42 0.74 -6.19
C GLY A 93 -11.54 1.59 -7.11
N TYR A 94 -10.28 1.81 -6.74
CA TYR A 94 -9.34 2.62 -7.53
C TYR A 94 -9.16 2.11 -8.98
N GLN A 95 -8.98 0.79 -9.17
CA GLN A 95 -8.84 0.18 -10.49
C GLN A 95 -10.14 0.26 -11.30
N VAL A 96 -11.29 0.17 -10.65
CA VAL A 96 -12.58 0.33 -11.33
C VAL A 96 -12.78 1.78 -11.76
N MET A 97 -12.45 2.76 -10.91
CA MET A 97 -12.58 4.19 -11.23
C MET A 97 -11.68 4.62 -12.39
N SER A 98 -10.48 4.03 -12.53
CA SER A 98 -9.58 4.32 -13.66
C SER A 98 -10.08 3.80 -15.01
N LEU A 99 -11.18 3.03 -15.04
CA LEU A 99 -11.83 2.52 -16.25
C LEU A 99 -13.08 3.32 -16.64
N GLU A 100 -13.29 4.50 -16.05
CA GLU A 100 -14.44 5.38 -16.29
C GLU A 100 -15.79 4.63 -16.17
N PRO A 101 -16.07 4.03 -14.99
CA PRO A 101 -17.23 3.19 -14.80
C PRO A 101 -18.51 4.02 -14.80
N LYS A 102 -19.64 3.39 -15.10
CA LYS A 102 -20.95 3.95 -14.77
C LYS A 102 -21.19 3.76 -13.27
N LEU A 103 -21.26 4.87 -12.55
CA LEU A 103 -21.55 4.91 -11.12
C LEU A 103 -23.02 5.20 -10.85
N ASP A 104 -23.59 4.48 -9.91
CA ASP A 104 -24.87 4.78 -9.28
C ASP A 104 -24.80 4.48 -7.77
N ASP A 105 -25.93 4.59 -7.07
CA ASP A 105 -25.95 4.33 -5.63
C ASP A 105 -25.72 2.85 -5.30
N ALA A 106 -26.02 1.93 -6.22
CA ALA A 106 -25.87 0.49 -6.01
C ALA A 106 -24.41 0.05 -6.12
N GLY A 107 -23.66 0.58 -7.09
CA GLY A 107 -22.25 0.24 -7.29
C GLY A 107 -21.62 0.88 -8.54
N ALA A 108 -20.53 0.26 -9.01
CA ALA A 108 -19.78 0.67 -10.19
C ALA A 108 -19.86 -0.40 -11.28
N THR A 109 -20.38 -0.03 -12.46
CA THR A 109 -20.44 -0.93 -13.63
C THR A 109 -19.34 -0.57 -14.62
N PHE A 110 -18.53 -1.55 -15.00
CA PHE A 110 -17.34 -1.36 -15.84
C PHE A 110 -17.13 -2.54 -16.80
N ARG A 111 -16.24 -2.35 -17.78
CA ARG A 111 -15.79 -3.43 -18.66
C ARG A 111 -14.45 -3.98 -18.18
N SER A 112 -14.35 -5.30 -18.13
CA SER A 112 -13.13 -6.04 -17.83
C SER A 112 -12.04 -5.73 -18.85
N THR A 113 -10.83 -5.46 -18.37
CA THR A 113 -9.64 -5.27 -19.22
C THR A 113 -9.07 -6.58 -19.77
N TYR A 114 -9.58 -7.72 -19.30
CA TYR A 114 -9.10 -9.04 -19.73
C TYR A 114 -9.82 -9.57 -20.97
N ASP A 115 -11.13 -9.36 -21.05
CA ASP A 115 -12.00 -10.00 -22.04
C ASP A 115 -13.16 -9.11 -22.52
N GLY A 116 -13.26 -7.87 -22.02
CA GLY A 116 -14.30 -6.91 -22.40
C GLY A 116 -15.68 -7.18 -21.80
N SER A 117 -15.83 -8.21 -20.95
CA SER A 117 -17.09 -8.52 -20.27
C SER A 117 -17.51 -7.40 -19.32
N THR A 118 -18.82 -7.19 -19.15
CA THR A 118 -19.37 -6.17 -18.26
C THR A 118 -19.60 -6.74 -16.86
N HIS A 119 -19.11 -6.03 -15.84
CA HIS A 119 -19.25 -6.40 -14.44
C HIS A 119 -19.79 -5.23 -13.62
N THR A 120 -20.47 -5.53 -12.51
CA THR A 120 -20.88 -4.54 -11.52
C THR A 120 -20.26 -4.90 -10.18
N LEU A 121 -19.48 -3.97 -9.62
CA LEU A 121 -18.89 -4.09 -8.29
C LEU A 121 -19.69 -3.24 -7.31
N THR A 122 -20.38 -3.90 -6.38
CA THR A 122 -21.11 -3.27 -5.27
C THR A 122 -20.30 -3.39 -3.96
N PRO A 123 -20.62 -2.61 -2.91
CA PRO A 123 -19.99 -2.76 -1.60
C PRO A 123 -20.12 -4.17 -1.01
N GLU A 124 -21.27 -4.83 -1.20
CA GLU A 124 -21.51 -6.20 -0.76
C GLU A 124 -20.65 -7.19 -1.56
N ARG A 125 -20.61 -7.05 -2.89
CA ARG A 125 -19.81 -7.95 -3.74
C ARG A 125 -18.32 -7.78 -3.49
N ALA A 126 -17.83 -6.55 -3.31
CA ALA A 126 -16.44 -6.31 -2.93
C ALA A 126 -16.09 -6.96 -1.59
N THR A 127 -17.02 -6.94 -0.63
CA THR A 127 -16.85 -7.62 0.67
C THR A 127 -16.87 -9.14 0.52
N GLU A 128 -17.81 -9.68 -0.26
CA GLU A 128 -17.91 -11.12 -0.53
C GLU A 128 -16.65 -11.65 -1.22
N VAL A 129 -16.16 -10.95 -2.23
CA VAL A 129 -14.92 -11.32 -2.93
C VAL A 129 -13.74 -11.37 -1.97
N GLN A 130 -13.58 -10.36 -1.11
CA GLN A 130 -12.47 -10.34 -0.14
C GLN A 130 -12.61 -11.44 0.93
N ALA A 131 -13.84 -11.81 1.31
CA ALA A 131 -14.10 -12.96 2.17
C ALA A 131 -13.74 -14.29 1.47
N LEU A 132 -14.07 -14.45 0.18
CA LEU A 132 -13.70 -15.61 -0.63
C LEU A 132 -12.17 -15.72 -0.82
N LEU A 133 -11.50 -14.59 -1.04
CA LEU A 133 -10.03 -14.54 -1.09
C LEU A 133 -9.42 -14.88 0.28
N GLY A 134 -10.13 -14.65 1.38
CA GLY A 134 -9.69 -15.00 2.72
C GLY A 134 -8.50 -14.16 3.20
N SER A 135 -8.49 -12.85 2.87
CA SER A 135 -7.50 -11.90 3.37
C SER A 135 -7.66 -11.65 4.88
N ASP A 136 -6.63 -11.11 5.52
CA ASP A 136 -6.69 -10.76 6.95
C ASP A 136 -7.31 -9.39 7.17
N ILE A 137 -7.08 -8.46 6.24
CA ILE A 137 -7.58 -7.09 6.29
C ILE A 137 -8.26 -6.79 4.95
N ALA A 138 -9.57 -6.53 5.00
CA ALA A 138 -10.37 -6.13 3.87
C ALA A 138 -10.63 -4.62 3.87
N MET A 139 -10.57 -3.99 2.69
CA MET A 139 -10.90 -2.58 2.51
C MET A 139 -12.36 -2.41 2.07
N VAL A 140 -13.05 -1.38 2.58
CA VAL A 140 -14.37 -1.00 2.05
C VAL A 140 -14.28 -0.48 0.62
N LEU A 141 -15.32 -0.71 -0.19
CA LEU A 141 -15.42 -0.09 -1.51
C LEU A 141 -15.68 1.41 -1.36
N ASP A 142 -14.90 2.22 -2.07
CA ASP A 142 -14.93 3.67 -2.02
C ASP A 142 -14.97 4.29 -3.42
N VAL A 143 -15.15 5.61 -3.46
CA VAL A 143 -15.08 6.41 -4.68
C VAL A 143 -13.88 7.33 -4.58
N CYS A 144 -12.86 7.08 -5.41
CA CYS A 144 -11.66 7.88 -5.49
C CYS A 144 -11.74 8.83 -6.70
N PRO A 145 -12.10 10.11 -6.52
CA PRO A 145 -12.06 11.08 -7.62
C PRO A 145 -10.61 11.38 -8.02
N PRO A 146 -10.33 11.72 -9.28
CA PRO A 146 -9.00 12.19 -9.70
C PRO A 146 -8.70 13.54 -9.04
N LEU A 147 -7.42 13.89 -8.88
CA LEU A 147 -7.02 15.23 -8.42
C LEU A 147 -6.19 15.95 -9.50
N PRO A 148 -6.40 17.27 -9.70
CA PRO A 148 -7.45 18.10 -9.07
C PRO A 148 -8.87 17.76 -9.61
N SER A 149 -9.89 17.97 -8.78
CA SER A 149 -11.31 17.83 -9.16
C SER A 149 -12.16 18.97 -8.60
N PRO A 150 -13.28 19.35 -9.26
CA PRO A 150 -14.21 20.31 -8.69
C PRO A 150 -14.77 19.81 -7.35
N ARG A 151 -14.87 20.72 -6.37
CA ARG A 151 -15.36 20.41 -5.03
C ARG A 151 -16.68 19.62 -4.99
N PRO A 152 -17.72 19.91 -5.79
CA PRO A 152 -18.95 19.11 -5.80
C PRO A 152 -18.74 17.63 -6.18
N VAL A 153 -17.72 17.32 -6.99
CA VAL A 153 -17.35 15.93 -7.32
C VAL A 153 -16.75 15.23 -6.11
N ILE A 154 -15.91 15.95 -5.35
CA ILE A 154 -15.29 15.44 -4.12
C ILE A 154 -16.34 15.23 -3.03
N GLU A 155 -17.26 16.16 -2.85
CA GLU A 155 -18.40 16.05 -1.91
C GLU A 155 -19.25 14.81 -2.23
N ALA A 156 -19.65 14.64 -3.50
CA ALA A 156 -20.40 13.46 -3.92
C ALA A 156 -19.63 12.15 -3.71
N ALA A 157 -18.30 12.16 -3.88
CA ALA A 157 -17.46 10.99 -3.60
C ALA A 157 -17.40 10.67 -2.10
N VAL A 158 -17.31 11.70 -1.23
CA VAL A 158 -17.35 11.53 0.23
C VAL A 158 -18.71 10.97 0.68
N ASP A 159 -19.81 11.52 0.18
CA ASP A 159 -21.16 11.06 0.50
C ASP A 159 -21.37 9.60 0.08
N ARG A 160 -21.01 9.26 -1.16
CA ARG A 160 -21.14 7.90 -1.69
C ARG A 160 -20.24 6.92 -0.94
N THR A 161 -19.00 7.30 -0.64
CA THR A 161 -18.06 6.46 0.13
C THR A 161 -18.61 6.14 1.52
N ALA A 162 -19.19 7.10 2.23
CA ALA A 162 -19.79 6.85 3.54
C ALA A 162 -20.99 5.88 3.45
N ALA A 163 -21.88 6.07 2.48
CA ALA A 163 -23.03 5.19 2.26
C ALA A 163 -22.59 3.76 1.90
N TRP A 164 -21.58 3.62 1.04
CA TRP A 164 -21.01 2.34 0.64
C TRP A 164 -20.27 1.66 1.79
N ALA A 165 -19.53 2.41 2.61
CA ALA A 165 -18.84 1.87 3.78
C ALA A 165 -19.81 1.28 4.80
N ALA A 166 -20.97 1.91 5.04
CA ALA A 166 -22.00 1.37 5.94
C ALA A 166 -22.56 0.03 5.42
N ARG A 167 -22.84 -0.06 4.12
CA ARG A 167 -23.28 -1.30 3.45
C ARG A 167 -22.22 -2.40 3.51
N ALA A 168 -20.96 -2.07 3.20
CA ALA A 168 -19.84 -3.00 3.29
C ALA A 168 -19.64 -3.52 4.72
N ARG A 169 -19.80 -2.67 5.74
CA ARG A 169 -19.70 -3.08 7.15
C ARG A 169 -20.81 -4.03 7.57
N ALA A 170 -22.04 -3.76 7.13
CA ALA A 170 -23.17 -4.66 7.37
C ALA A 170 -22.97 -6.02 6.68
N ALA A 171 -22.53 -6.03 5.42
CA ALA A 171 -22.21 -7.25 4.70
C ALA A 171 -21.09 -8.05 5.39
N HIS A 172 -19.99 -7.38 5.77
CA HIS A 172 -18.85 -8.01 6.42
C HIS A 172 -19.24 -8.71 7.73
N ARG A 173 -20.04 -8.05 8.57
CA ARG A 173 -20.56 -8.66 9.81
C ARG A 173 -21.42 -9.90 9.57
N SER A 174 -22.02 -10.01 8.39
CA SER A 174 -22.88 -11.14 8.01
C SER A 174 -22.11 -12.31 7.38
N ILE A 175 -21.16 -12.02 6.49
CA ILE A 175 -20.55 -13.04 5.61
C ILE A 175 -19.06 -13.30 5.86
N ALA A 176 -18.33 -12.34 6.43
CA ALA A 176 -16.89 -12.48 6.61
C ALA A 176 -16.59 -13.36 7.85
N PRO A 177 -15.51 -14.16 7.82
CA PRO A 177 -15.11 -14.92 8.99
C PRO A 177 -14.73 -13.96 10.14
N PRO A 178 -15.00 -14.30 11.42
CA PRO A 178 -14.69 -13.43 12.56
C PRO A 178 -13.21 -13.04 12.70
N SER A 179 -12.32 -13.76 12.02
CA SER A 179 -10.89 -13.49 11.97
C SER A 179 -10.49 -12.39 10.98
N GLN A 180 -11.30 -12.13 9.94
CA GLN A 180 -11.03 -11.09 8.96
C GLN A 180 -11.42 -9.72 9.56
N LEU A 181 -10.54 -8.76 9.35
CA LEU A 181 -10.69 -7.38 9.81
C LEU A 181 -11.18 -6.51 8.64
N GLN A 182 -11.83 -5.40 8.93
CA GLN A 182 -12.24 -4.46 7.89
C GLN A 182 -11.82 -3.04 8.21
N PHE A 183 -11.19 -2.37 7.25
CA PHE A 183 -10.79 -0.98 7.36
C PHE A 183 -11.72 -0.06 6.56
N GLY A 184 -12.10 1.05 7.18
CA GLY A 184 -12.82 2.14 6.51
C GLY A 184 -11.85 3.03 5.73
N ILE A 185 -12.33 3.74 4.70
CA ILE A 185 -11.50 4.66 3.90
C ILE A 185 -12.03 6.08 4.07
N VAL A 186 -11.16 6.98 4.51
CA VAL A 186 -11.41 8.42 4.54
C VAL A 186 -11.05 9.02 3.18
N GLN A 187 -12.04 9.67 2.55
CA GLN A 187 -11.91 10.44 1.31
C GLN A 187 -11.98 11.95 1.61
N GLY A 188 -11.96 12.79 0.58
CA GLY A 188 -12.09 14.25 0.72
C GLY A 188 -11.11 15.09 -0.09
N GLY A 189 -10.27 14.46 -0.92
CA GLY A 189 -9.32 15.18 -1.77
C GLY A 189 -8.36 16.06 -0.96
N LEU A 190 -8.14 17.29 -1.45
CA LEU A 190 -7.34 18.32 -0.77
C LEU A 190 -8.16 19.23 0.16
N GLU A 191 -9.47 19.01 0.26
CA GLU A 191 -10.38 19.86 1.04
C GLU A 191 -10.39 19.40 2.51
N VAL A 192 -9.77 20.20 3.39
CA VAL A 192 -9.60 19.86 4.83
C VAL A 192 -10.94 19.62 5.52
N ASP A 193 -11.96 20.42 5.23
CA ASP A 193 -13.29 20.27 5.85
C ASP A 193 -14.01 18.99 5.37
N LEU A 194 -13.82 18.60 4.10
CA LEU A 194 -14.35 17.33 3.59
C LEU A 194 -13.60 16.13 4.16
N ARG A 195 -12.29 16.22 4.37
CA ARG A 195 -11.51 15.21 5.10
C ARG A 195 -12.05 15.00 6.50
N ARG A 196 -12.31 16.10 7.23
CA ARG A 196 -12.90 16.02 8.58
C ARG A 196 -14.30 15.40 8.58
N THR A 197 -15.13 15.78 7.61
CA THR A 197 -16.48 15.23 7.43
C THR A 197 -16.44 13.72 7.13
N SER A 198 -15.57 13.30 6.20
CA SER A 198 -15.40 11.89 5.84
C SER A 198 -14.86 11.06 7.01
N ALA A 199 -13.89 11.59 7.76
CA ALA A 199 -13.36 10.93 8.95
C ALA A 199 -14.45 10.72 10.01
N ALA A 200 -15.24 11.77 10.33
CA ALA A 200 -16.34 11.67 11.30
C ALA A 200 -17.36 10.58 10.92
N ARG A 201 -17.83 10.57 9.67
CA ARG A 201 -18.78 9.56 9.18
C ARG A 201 -18.21 8.15 9.17
N THR A 202 -16.93 8.00 8.83
CA THR A 202 -16.25 6.69 8.85
C THR A 202 -16.10 6.17 10.28
N LEU A 203 -15.84 7.05 11.24
CA LEU A 203 -15.73 6.72 12.66
C LEU A 203 -17.07 6.28 13.26
N GLU A 204 -18.16 6.95 12.89
CA GLU A 204 -19.52 6.61 13.33
C GLU A 204 -19.91 5.17 12.97
N ILE A 205 -19.48 4.67 11.79
CA ILE A 205 -19.74 3.30 11.35
C ILE A 205 -18.93 2.27 12.18
N GLY A 206 -17.70 2.61 12.55
CA GLY A 206 -16.81 1.79 13.38
C GLY A 206 -16.10 0.64 12.63
N PHE A 207 -14.78 0.75 12.50
CA PHE A 207 -13.92 -0.19 11.78
C PHE A 207 -12.74 -0.68 12.64
N ASP A 208 -12.05 -1.70 12.15
CA ASP A 208 -10.89 -2.29 12.85
C ASP A 208 -9.62 -1.45 12.66
N GLY A 209 -9.57 -0.64 11.61
CA GLY A 209 -8.54 0.34 11.29
C GLY A 209 -9.04 1.33 10.23
N TYR A 210 -8.24 2.35 9.92
CA TYR A 210 -8.67 3.45 9.07
C TYR A 210 -7.62 3.77 8.01
N ALA A 211 -8.04 3.71 6.76
CA ALA A 211 -7.22 4.11 5.63
C ALA A 211 -7.54 5.54 5.17
N ILE A 212 -6.58 6.13 4.49
CA ILE A 212 -6.61 7.47 3.94
C ILE A 212 -6.45 7.29 2.43
N GLY A 213 -7.58 7.44 1.72
CA GLY A 213 -7.66 7.30 0.27
C GLY A 213 -7.66 8.65 -0.45
N GLY A 214 -7.52 8.61 -1.78
CA GLY A 214 -7.63 9.82 -2.61
C GLY A 214 -6.54 10.86 -2.35
N LEU A 215 -5.36 10.42 -1.91
CA LEU A 215 -4.10 11.16 -1.93
C LEU A 215 -3.10 10.38 -2.77
N SER A 216 -2.11 11.08 -3.32
CA SER A 216 -1.12 10.61 -4.29
C SER A 216 -1.72 10.12 -5.59
N VAL A 217 -2.74 10.86 -6.06
CA VAL A 217 -3.53 10.56 -7.28
C VAL A 217 -3.46 11.67 -8.32
N GLY A 218 -2.61 12.68 -8.11
CA GLY A 218 -2.33 13.73 -9.10
C GLY A 218 -1.85 15.04 -8.49
N GLU A 219 -1.98 15.22 -7.18
CA GLU A 219 -1.52 16.42 -6.47
C GLU A 219 0.01 16.46 -6.32
N GLU A 220 0.53 17.67 -6.08
CA GLU A 220 1.93 17.87 -5.71
C GLU A 220 2.18 17.42 -4.27
N ARG A 221 3.40 16.92 -4.02
CA ARG A 221 3.78 16.35 -2.71
C ARG A 221 3.56 17.30 -1.52
N HIS A 222 3.67 18.61 -1.71
CA HIS A 222 3.46 19.58 -0.62
C HIS A 222 1.98 19.80 -0.29
N GLU A 223 1.08 19.62 -1.28
CA GLU A 223 -0.36 19.90 -1.13
C GLU A 223 -1.07 18.87 -0.24
N ARG A 224 -0.56 17.63 -0.17
CA ARG A 224 -1.18 16.54 0.60
C ARG A 224 -0.97 16.63 2.12
N LEU A 225 0.01 17.39 2.59
CA LEU A 225 0.45 17.34 4.00
C LEU A 225 -0.63 17.84 4.96
N GLU A 226 -1.25 18.97 4.65
CA GLU A 226 -2.30 19.56 5.48
C GLU A 226 -3.58 18.69 5.51
N PRO A 227 -4.14 18.22 4.38
CA PRO A 227 -5.25 17.27 4.37
C PRO A 227 -4.95 15.96 5.11
N LEU A 228 -3.71 15.46 4.99
CA LEU A 228 -3.26 14.25 5.68
C LEU A 228 -3.24 14.47 7.20
N ALA A 229 -2.62 15.55 7.68
CA ALA A 229 -2.56 15.89 9.10
C ALA A 229 -3.96 16.11 9.70
N ALA A 230 -4.84 16.81 8.99
CA ALA A 230 -6.23 17.00 9.43
C ALA A 230 -7.00 15.66 9.56
N THR A 231 -6.69 14.70 8.69
CA THR A 231 -7.28 13.35 8.76
C THR A 231 -6.73 12.58 9.95
N THR A 232 -5.41 12.51 10.11
CA THR A 232 -4.78 11.71 11.17
C THR A 232 -5.04 12.26 12.57
N GLU A 233 -5.29 13.57 12.72
CA GLU A 233 -5.74 14.19 13.96
C GLU A 233 -7.08 13.62 14.45
N MET A 234 -8.00 13.30 13.52
CA MET A 234 -9.32 12.76 13.87
C MET A 234 -9.32 11.25 14.10
N LEU A 235 -8.36 10.53 13.53
CA LEU A 235 -8.34 9.07 13.59
C LEU A 235 -7.88 8.57 14.97
N PRO A 236 -8.51 7.50 15.52
CA PRO A 236 -8.18 6.98 16.85
C PRO A 236 -6.70 6.61 16.97
N ALA A 237 -6.11 6.91 18.13
CA ALA A 237 -4.70 6.64 18.38
C ALA A 237 -4.42 5.15 18.62
N ASP A 238 -5.42 4.39 19.08
CA ASP A 238 -5.40 2.96 19.37
C ASP A 238 -5.71 2.10 18.13
N ARG A 239 -5.69 2.70 16.93
CA ARG A 239 -5.97 2.05 15.65
C ARG A 239 -4.88 2.37 14.62
N PRO A 240 -4.57 1.40 13.73
CA PRO A 240 -3.62 1.65 12.66
C PRO A 240 -4.21 2.60 11.61
N ARG A 241 -3.35 3.43 11.05
CA ARG A 241 -3.63 4.43 10.03
C ARG A 241 -2.86 4.07 8.76
N TYR A 242 -3.59 3.84 7.67
CA TYR A 242 -3.04 3.33 6.42
C TYR A 242 -3.16 4.36 5.30
N LEU A 243 -2.04 4.88 4.79
CA LEU A 243 -2.05 5.75 3.62
C LEU A 243 -1.87 4.91 2.35
N MET A 244 -2.89 4.95 1.49
CA MET A 244 -2.96 4.10 0.31
C MET A 244 -2.11 4.66 -0.84
N GLY A 245 -1.34 3.81 -1.53
CA GLY A 245 -0.69 4.14 -2.80
C GLY A 245 0.61 4.94 -2.72
N VAL A 246 1.17 5.17 -1.53
CA VAL A 246 2.42 5.94 -1.34
C VAL A 246 3.62 5.02 -1.18
N GLY A 247 4.66 5.24 -1.99
CA GLY A 247 5.93 4.48 -1.89
C GLY A 247 7.19 5.24 -2.26
N ASP A 248 7.09 6.55 -2.49
CA ASP A 248 8.28 7.39 -2.59
C ASP A 248 8.89 7.60 -1.19
N PRO A 249 10.21 7.45 -0.99
CA PRO A 249 10.82 7.45 0.35
C PRO A 249 10.57 8.73 1.16
N LEU A 250 10.63 9.91 0.52
CA LEU A 250 10.36 11.17 1.21
C LEU A 250 8.89 11.28 1.61
N SER A 251 8.02 10.82 0.73
CA SER A 251 6.57 10.79 0.96
C SER A 251 6.19 9.86 2.11
N LEU A 252 6.88 8.72 2.24
CA LEU A 252 6.72 7.81 3.38
C LEU A 252 7.09 8.51 4.69
N LEU A 253 8.25 9.15 4.77
CA LEU A 253 8.71 9.84 5.98
C LEU A 253 7.82 11.02 6.36
N GLU A 254 7.38 11.80 5.37
CA GLU A 254 6.42 12.89 5.56
C GLU A 254 5.10 12.38 6.14
N ALA A 255 4.56 11.27 5.62
CA ALA A 255 3.35 10.67 6.14
C ALA A 255 3.52 10.02 7.52
N VAL A 256 4.69 9.42 7.79
CA VAL A 256 5.05 8.94 9.13
C VAL A 256 5.08 10.11 10.12
N SER A 257 5.66 11.26 9.76
CA SER A 257 5.62 12.48 10.59
C SER A 257 4.19 12.93 10.88
N ALA A 258 3.27 12.78 9.91
CA ALA A 258 1.84 13.03 10.09
C ALA A 258 1.09 11.92 10.86
N GLY A 259 1.78 10.87 11.31
CA GLY A 259 1.23 9.81 12.16
C GLY A 259 0.60 8.63 11.42
N VAL A 260 0.98 8.38 10.17
CA VAL A 260 0.60 7.18 9.40
C VAL A 260 1.50 5.98 9.76
N ASP A 261 0.92 4.77 9.79
CA ASP A 261 1.62 3.54 10.18
C ASP A 261 1.81 2.52 9.05
N MET A 262 0.97 2.55 8.02
CA MET A 262 0.97 1.53 6.97
C MET A 262 0.97 2.21 5.60
N PHE A 263 1.66 1.56 4.65
CA PHE A 263 1.85 2.05 3.29
C PHE A 263 1.85 0.90 2.30
N ASP A 264 1.46 1.15 1.07
CA ASP A 264 1.64 0.24 -0.06
C ASP A 264 2.02 1.04 -1.30
N CYS A 265 2.81 0.43 -2.19
CA CYS A 265 2.99 0.99 -3.51
C CYS A 265 3.60 0.00 -4.50
N VAL A 266 3.20 0.11 -5.76
CA VAL A 266 3.87 -0.58 -6.88
C VAL A 266 5.20 0.07 -7.27
N LEU A 267 5.44 1.32 -6.85
CA LEU A 267 6.58 2.14 -7.29
C LEU A 267 7.93 1.43 -7.16
N PRO A 268 8.35 0.86 -6.01
CA PRO A 268 9.67 0.25 -5.89
C PRO A 268 9.91 -0.89 -6.89
N THR A 269 8.93 -1.78 -7.04
CA THR A 269 9.03 -2.89 -7.99
C THR A 269 8.95 -2.40 -9.43
N ARG A 270 8.18 -1.34 -9.72
CA ARG A 270 8.11 -0.73 -11.05
C ARG A 270 9.42 -0.07 -11.43
N LEU A 271 10.02 0.71 -10.53
CA LEU A 271 11.32 1.36 -10.71
C LEU A 271 12.41 0.33 -10.99
N ALA A 272 12.47 -0.74 -10.20
CA ALA A 272 13.44 -1.83 -10.38
C ALA A 272 13.40 -2.43 -11.80
N ARG A 273 12.20 -2.74 -12.30
CA ARG A 273 12.02 -3.29 -13.65
C ARG A 273 12.42 -2.34 -14.77
N HIS A 274 12.46 -1.04 -14.49
CA HIS A 274 12.93 -0.01 -15.42
C HIS A 274 14.37 0.45 -15.14
N GLY A 275 15.09 -0.24 -14.26
CA GLY A 275 16.51 0.04 -13.97
C GLY A 275 16.77 1.15 -12.96
N THR A 276 15.73 1.67 -12.31
CA THR A 276 15.89 2.63 -11.21
C THR A 276 15.97 1.89 -9.88
N VAL A 277 17.09 2.10 -9.20
CA VAL A 277 17.48 1.45 -7.95
C VAL A 277 17.40 2.47 -6.82
N LEU A 278 16.86 2.07 -5.66
CA LEU A 278 16.76 2.89 -4.46
C LEU A 278 18.00 2.66 -3.59
N THR A 279 18.76 3.70 -3.26
CA THR A 279 19.99 3.57 -2.46
C THR A 279 20.07 4.62 -1.37
N SER A 280 21.01 4.42 -0.44
CA SER A 280 21.35 5.37 0.61
C SER A 280 21.97 6.67 0.09
N GLU A 281 22.32 6.71 -1.20
CA GLU A 281 22.81 7.89 -1.92
C GLU A 281 21.74 8.49 -2.86
N GLY A 282 20.49 8.01 -2.79
CA GLY A 282 19.37 8.48 -3.59
C GLY A 282 18.97 7.52 -4.71
N ARG A 283 18.36 8.05 -5.77
CA ARG A 283 17.96 7.23 -6.92
C ARG A 283 19.14 6.98 -7.85
N LEU A 284 19.37 5.72 -8.18
CA LEU A 284 20.39 5.29 -9.13
C LEU A 284 19.73 4.76 -10.41
N ASN A 285 20.01 5.35 -11.57
CA ASN A 285 19.61 4.79 -12.86
C ASN A 285 20.71 3.87 -13.41
N LEU A 286 20.53 2.57 -13.27
CA LEU A 286 21.53 1.56 -13.55
C LEU A 286 21.88 1.46 -15.05
N ALA A 287 20.99 1.90 -15.95
CA ALA A 287 21.24 1.88 -17.39
C ALA A 287 22.37 2.85 -17.82
N ASN A 288 22.68 3.85 -16.99
CA ASN A 288 23.70 4.87 -17.28
C ASN A 288 25.06 4.23 -17.62
N ALA A 289 25.70 4.73 -18.68
CA ALA A 289 26.96 4.19 -19.20
C ALA A 289 28.11 4.20 -18.18
N ARG A 290 28.09 5.11 -17.20
CA ARG A 290 29.08 5.19 -16.11
C ARG A 290 29.21 3.88 -15.33
N PHE A 291 28.15 3.07 -15.27
CA PHE A 291 28.13 1.82 -14.53
C PHE A 291 28.63 0.61 -15.34
N ALA A 292 29.03 0.78 -16.61
CA ALA A 292 29.44 -0.33 -17.47
C ALA A 292 30.72 -1.07 -17.00
N ARG A 293 31.51 -0.45 -16.13
CA ARG A 293 32.75 -1.00 -15.54
C ARG A 293 32.80 -0.82 -14.03
N ASP A 294 31.64 -0.64 -13.41
CA ASP A 294 31.52 -0.43 -11.98
C ASP A 294 31.35 -1.76 -11.25
N ASP A 295 32.42 -2.23 -10.61
CA ASP A 295 32.43 -3.50 -9.87
C ASP A 295 31.81 -3.38 -8.46
N GLY A 296 31.38 -2.19 -8.05
CA GLY A 296 30.76 -1.97 -6.75
C GLY A 296 29.31 -2.50 -6.66
N PRO A 297 28.79 -2.66 -5.43
CA PRO A 297 27.40 -3.08 -5.20
C PRO A 297 26.41 -1.98 -5.60
N LEU A 298 25.11 -2.30 -5.59
CA LEU A 298 24.04 -1.32 -5.82
C LEU A 298 23.99 -0.24 -4.74
N ASP A 299 24.04 -0.65 -3.47
CA ASP A 299 24.12 0.23 -2.31
C ASP A 299 25.15 -0.31 -1.30
N PRO A 300 26.32 0.34 -1.13
CA PRO A 300 27.32 -0.09 -0.16
C PRO A 300 26.85 -0.04 1.30
N ALA A 301 25.81 0.73 1.62
CA ALA A 301 25.30 0.88 2.99
C ALA A 301 24.23 -0.17 3.36
N LEU A 302 23.71 -0.93 2.39
CA LEU A 302 22.73 -1.98 2.65
C LEU A 302 23.43 -3.29 3.03
N ALA A 303 23.61 -3.53 4.32
CA ALA A 303 24.45 -4.62 4.85
C ALA A 303 24.04 -6.03 4.37
N ASN A 304 22.74 -6.31 4.27
CA ASN A 304 22.19 -7.60 3.84
C ASN A 304 21.46 -7.47 2.49
N ASP A 305 22.07 -6.76 1.55
CA ASP A 305 21.50 -6.59 0.22
C ASP A 305 21.35 -7.96 -0.49
N PRO A 306 20.13 -8.40 -0.86
CA PRO A 306 19.95 -9.62 -1.63
C PRO A 306 20.66 -9.55 -2.99
N ALA A 307 20.93 -8.36 -3.52
CA ALA A 307 21.69 -8.14 -4.75
C ALA A 307 23.21 -7.98 -4.53
N GLY A 308 23.70 -8.03 -3.28
CA GLY A 308 25.08 -7.67 -2.92
C GLY A 308 26.18 -8.55 -3.52
N ARG A 309 25.83 -9.70 -4.11
CA ARG A 309 26.77 -10.60 -4.80
C ARG A 309 27.11 -10.18 -6.23
N TRP A 310 26.36 -9.25 -6.80
CA TRP A 310 26.52 -8.84 -8.19
C TRP A 310 26.94 -7.37 -8.28
N SER A 311 27.87 -7.09 -9.18
CA SER A 311 28.29 -5.72 -9.44
C SER A 311 27.24 -4.94 -10.23
N ARG A 312 27.30 -3.60 -10.11
CA ARG A 312 26.57 -2.67 -10.97
C ARG A 312 26.82 -2.95 -12.45
N ALA A 313 28.05 -3.26 -12.85
CA ALA A 313 28.40 -3.60 -14.23
C ALA A 313 27.66 -4.83 -14.76
N TYR A 314 27.63 -5.91 -13.98
CA TYR A 314 26.93 -7.13 -14.36
C TYR A 314 25.42 -6.93 -14.44
N LEU A 315 24.83 -6.33 -13.41
CA LEU A 315 23.38 -6.08 -13.36
C LEU A 315 22.94 -5.10 -14.46
N ARG A 316 23.77 -4.08 -14.75
CA ARG A 316 23.55 -3.21 -15.91
C ARG A 316 23.58 -3.99 -17.22
N HIS A 317 24.57 -4.86 -17.42
CA HIS A 317 24.65 -5.67 -18.64
C HIS A 317 23.36 -6.48 -18.83
N LEU A 318 22.94 -7.23 -17.80
CA LEU A 318 21.70 -8.01 -17.84
C LEU A 318 20.47 -7.15 -18.14
N LEU A 319 20.37 -5.97 -17.51
CA LEU A 319 19.28 -5.02 -17.76
C LEU A 319 19.27 -4.56 -19.23
N MET A 320 20.43 -4.21 -19.80
CA MET A 320 20.55 -3.70 -21.16
C MET A 320 20.22 -4.75 -22.23
N VAL A 321 20.49 -6.03 -21.95
CA VAL A 321 20.16 -7.13 -22.88
C VAL A 321 18.79 -7.74 -22.62
N GLY A 322 18.01 -7.20 -21.67
CA GLY A 322 16.62 -7.60 -21.42
C GLY A 322 16.46 -8.88 -20.60
N GLU A 323 17.48 -9.30 -19.87
CA GLU A 323 17.42 -10.52 -19.05
C GLU A 323 16.51 -10.33 -17.83
N THR A 324 15.55 -11.23 -17.68
CA THR A 324 14.55 -11.17 -16.59
C THR A 324 15.19 -11.25 -15.20
N ALA A 325 16.34 -11.92 -15.10
CA ALA A 325 17.14 -12.00 -13.88
C ALA A 325 17.50 -10.60 -13.33
N ALA A 326 17.83 -9.62 -14.18
CA ALA A 326 18.08 -8.25 -13.73
C ALA A 326 16.85 -7.69 -13.03
N THR A 327 15.69 -7.74 -13.67
CA THR A 327 14.47 -7.17 -13.13
C THR A 327 14.06 -7.78 -11.79
N ARG A 328 14.31 -9.09 -11.61
CA ARG A 328 14.10 -9.80 -10.35
C ARG A 328 15.06 -9.35 -9.27
N ILE A 329 16.38 -9.36 -9.53
CA ILE A 329 17.41 -8.97 -8.56
C ILE A 329 17.23 -7.52 -8.11
N LEU A 330 16.96 -6.60 -9.05
CA LEU A 330 16.69 -5.20 -8.71
C LEU A 330 15.40 -5.03 -7.89
N THR A 331 14.41 -5.89 -8.11
CA THR A 331 13.16 -5.85 -7.33
C THR A 331 13.39 -6.30 -5.90
N LEU A 332 14.18 -7.37 -5.69
CA LEU A 332 14.61 -7.81 -4.36
C LEU A 332 15.34 -6.67 -3.62
N HIS A 333 16.31 -6.03 -4.29
CA HIS A 333 17.05 -4.90 -3.72
C HIS A 333 16.14 -3.74 -3.31
N ASN A 334 15.29 -3.25 -4.21
CA ASN A 334 14.44 -2.09 -3.93
C ASN A 334 13.46 -2.34 -2.77
N LEU A 335 12.95 -3.57 -2.62
CA LEU A 335 12.11 -3.93 -1.49
C LEU A 335 12.92 -4.05 -0.19
N ALA A 336 14.09 -4.71 -0.24
CA ALA A 336 15.00 -4.79 0.91
C ALA A 336 15.36 -3.40 1.45
N TRP A 337 15.69 -2.47 0.54
CA TRP A 337 16.01 -1.09 0.90
C TRP A 337 14.82 -0.37 1.57
N LEU A 338 13.59 -0.54 1.05
CA LEU A 338 12.40 0.06 1.67
C LEU A 338 12.09 -0.55 3.04
N PHE A 339 12.31 -1.86 3.21
CA PHE A 339 12.13 -2.50 4.51
C PHE A 339 13.15 -1.99 5.54
N GLU A 340 14.40 -1.78 5.13
CA GLU A 340 15.43 -1.16 5.97
C GLU A 340 15.09 0.31 6.30
N LEU A 341 14.53 1.07 5.33
CA LEU A 341 14.02 2.41 5.59
C LEU A 341 12.94 2.40 6.68
N MET A 342 11.97 1.50 6.60
CA MET A 342 10.92 1.37 7.62
C MET A 342 11.51 0.90 8.97
N ALA A 343 12.47 -0.03 8.96
CA ALA A 343 13.13 -0.50 10.18
C ALA A 343 13.93 0.59 10.88
N SER A 344 14.79 1.31 10.15
CA SER A 344 15.56 2.44 10.67
C SER A 344 14.67 3.60 11.12
N THR A 345 13.53 3.82 10.44
CA THR A 345 12.50 4.78 10.87
C THR A 345 11.92 4.39 12.24
N ARG A 346 11.56 3.12 12.45
CA ARG A 346 11.08 2.61 13.76
C ARG A 346 12.11 2.86 14.87
N VAL A 347 13.38 2.55 14.60
CA VAL A 347 14.48 2.80 15.55
C VAL A 347 14.63 4.28 15.85
N ALA A 348 14.55 5.15 14.84
CA ALA A 348 14.67 6.59 15.02
C ALA A 348 13.52 7.16 15.87
N ILE A 349 12.30 6.67 15.68
CA ILE A 349 11.13 7.04 16.52
C ILE A 349 11.35 6.60 17.97
N ALA A 350 11.76 5.34 18.18
CA ALA A 350 12.03 4.79 19.51
C ALA A 350 13.13 5.55 20.28
N GLN A 351 14.10 6.11 19.55
CA GLN A 351 15.19 6.89 20.10
C GLN A 351 14.92 8.40 20.17
N GLY A 352 13.70 8.85 19.82
CA GLY A 352 13.35 10.28 19.84
C GLY A 352 14.13 11.14 18.83
N ARG A 353 14.64 10.54 17.76
CA ARG A 353 15.49 11.18 16.74
C ARG A 353 14.94 11.12 15.32
N PHE A 354 13.63 10.91 15.18
CA PHE A 354 12.95 10.77 13.89
C PHE A 354 13.19 11.98 12.98
N GLU A 355 13.07 13.22 13.49
CA GLU A 355 13.26 14.42 12.66
C GLU A 355 14.67 14.53 12.08
N ALA A 356 15.70 14.23 12.89
CA ALA A 356 17.08 14.22 12.41
C ALA A 356 17.32 13.12 11.37
N HIS A 357 16.71 11.94 11.56
CA HIS A 357 16.77 10.84 10.60
C HIS A 357 16.08 11.21 9.27
N ALA A 358 14.88 11.78 9.32
CA ALA A 358 14.15 12.21 8.14
C ALA A 358 14.88 13.34 7.39
N ALA A 359 15.44 14.30 8.11
CA ALA A 359 16.25 15.38 7.52
C ALA A 359 17.51 14.84 6.80
N ALA A 360 18.19 13.85 7.37
CA ALA A 360 19.36 13.24 6.75
C ALA A 360 19.02 12.54 5.42
N ILE A 361 17.90 11.80 5.38
CA ILE A 361 17.44 11.14 4.15
C ILE A 361 16.98 12.19 3.12
N ARG A 362 16.25 13.22 3.56
CA ARG A 362 15.82 14.34 2.73
C ARG A 362 16.98 15.03 2.03
N ALA A 363 18.06 15.30 2.75
CA ALA A 363 19.25 15.97 2.22
C ALA A 363 19.94 15.18 1.08
N VAL A 364 19.69 13.87 0.98
CA VAL A 364 20.18 13.00 -0.10
C VAL A 364 19.16 12.91 -1.24
N TRP A 365 17.90 12.65 -0.90
CA TRP A 365 16.85 12.30 -1.87
C TRP A 365 16.16 13.50 -2.54
N GLU A 366 16.41 14.72 -2.07
CA GLU A 366 15.99 15.96 -2.75
C GLU A 366 17.03 16.50 -3.75
N ARG A 367 18.22 15.88 -3.82
CA ARG A 367 19.24 16.18 -4.85
C ARG A 367 18.91 15.50 -6.17
#